data_AF-A0AAW1GT81-F1
#
_entry.id   AF-A0AAW1GT81-F1
#
_cell.length_a   1.000
_cell.length_b   1.000
_cell.length_c   1.000
_cell.angle_alpha   90.00
_cell.angle_beta   90.00
_cell.angle_gamma   90.00
#
_symmetry.space_group_name_H-M   'P 1'
#
loop_
_entity.id
_entity.type
_entity.pdbx_description
1 polymer ?
#
loop_
_entity_poly.entity_id
_entity_poly.type
_entity_poly.pdbx_seq_one_letter_code
_entity_poly.pdbx_strand_id
1 'polypeptide(L)'
;MVQNLIAPSGYIKLPNNYPNYLKGCSYLPKLNNEIEGKRNPIYKERFSRLVNLILIMCANDNVVIPKESSWFGFYPDGAYNKTLPTTETKWYKEDWFGLRTLDEAGKVQFISVKGGHIEISGADMLKYMVPYLRSPDAPDPYDFNLPGSDKIFHLQ
;
A
#
# COMPACT_ATOMS: atom_id res chain seq x y z
N MET A 1 -16.51 22.05 -8.22
CA MET A 1 -16.68 20.60 -8.47
C MET A 1 -16.41 19.89 -7.15
N VAL A 2 -17.29 18.97 -6.73
CA VAL A 2 -17.35 18.34 -5.37
C VAL A 2 -16.01 17.78 -4.85
N GLN A 3 -15.00 17.63 -5.70
CA GLN A 3 -13.70 17.04 -5.35
C GLN A 3 -12.65 17.98 -4.72
N ASN A 4 -12.94 19.29 -4.65
CA ASN A 4 -12.13 20.21 -3.82
C ASN A 4 -12.66 20.32 -2.38
N LEU A 5 -13.74 19.59 -2.05
CA LEU A 5 -14.49 19.78 -0.80
C LEU A 5 -14.50 18.53 0.11
N ILE A 6 -14.20 17.33 -0.39
CA ILE A 6 -14.32 16.09 0.39
C ILE A 6 -13.16 15.12 0.09
N ALA A 7 -12.39 14.74 1.12
CA ALA A 7 -11.16 13.91 1.02
C ALA A 7 -11.26 12.59 0.22
N PRO A 8 -12.35 11.79 0.29
CA PRO A 8 -12.46 10.52 -0.44
C PRO A 8 -12.46 10.71 -1.96
N SER A 9 -12.96 11.85 -2.44
CA SER A 9 -13.12 12.10 -3.87
C SER A 9 -11.80 12.25 -4.64
N GLY A 10 -10.70 12.58 -3.93
CA GLY A 10 -9.35 12.65 -4.50
C GLY A 10 -8.75 11.29 -4.88
N TYR A 11 -9.45 10.19 -4.59
CA TYR A 11 -8.96 8.83 -4.80
C TYR A 11 -9.98 7.89 -5.48
N ILE A 12 -11.16 8.40 -5.87
CA ILE A 12 -12.15 7.59 -6.57
C ILE A 12 -11.68 7.35 -8.01
N LYS A 13 -11.43 6.08 -8.34
CA LYS A 13 -11.09 5.63 -9.69
C LYS A 13 -12.20 4.69 -10.19
N LEU A 14 -12.88 5.09 -11.26
CA LEU A 14 -13.93 4.29 -11.90
C LEU A 14 -13.40 3.71 -13.22
N PRO A 15 -13.22 2.38 -13.33
CA PRO A 15 -12.75 1.71 -14.56
C PRO A 15 -13.50 2.10 -15.83
N ASN A 16 -14.83 2.20 -15.77
CA ASN A 16 -15.68 2.57 -16.91
C ASN A 16 -15.69 4.08 -17.21
N ASN A 17 -15.01 4.91 -16.42
CA ASN A 17 -14.98 6.35 -16.59
C ASN A 17 -13.57 6.94 -16.42
N TYR A 18 -12.58 6.21 -16.94
CA TYR A 18 -11.16 6.56 -16.82
C TYR A 18 -10.83 7.97 -17.35
N PRO A 19 -11.37 8.46 -18.49
CA PRO A 19 -11.08 9.82 -18.96
C PRO A 19 -11.54 10.92 -18.00
N ASN A 20 -12.70 10.76 -17.34
CA ASN A 20 -13.16 11.74 -16.35
C ASN A 20 -12.42 11.59 -15.02
N TYR A 21 -11.96 10.38 -14.68
CA TYR A 21 -11.03 10.20 -13.57
C TYR A 21 -9.74 11.01 -13.77
N LEU A 22 -9.09 10.91 -14.94
CA LEU A 22 -7.87 11.67 -15.23
C LEU A 22 -8.07 13.20 -15.22
N LYS A 23 -9.24 13.69 -15.62
CA LYS A 23 -9.55 15.12 -15.68
C LYS A 23 -10.03 15.68 -14.33
N GLY A 24 -10.89 14.94 -13.64
CA GLY A 24 -11.61 15.40 -12.46
C GLY A 24 -10.91 15.09 -11.14
N CYS A 25 -10.14 14.01 -11.08
CA CYS A 25 -9.46 13.58 -9.86
C CYS A 25 -8.19 14.40 -9.65
N SER A 26 -8.20 15.23 -8.61
CA SER A 26 -7.17 16.24 -8.38
C SER A 26 -5.85 15.69 -7.84
N TYR A 27 -5.88 14.48 -7.27
CA TYR A 27 -4.77 13.90 -6.51
C TYR A 27 -4.24 12.59 -7.12
N LEU A 28 -5.03 11.51 -7.11
CA LEU A 28 -4.52 10.17 -7.44
C LEU A 28 -3.87 10.06 -8.83
N PRO A 29 -4.43 10.59 -9.94
CA PRO A 29 -3.78 10.55 -11.25
C PRO A 29 -2.41 11.25 -11.29
N LYS A 30 -2.25 12.32 -10.49
CA LYS A 30 -0.99 13.05 -10.41
C LYS A 30 0.04 12.29 -9.58
N LEU A 31 -0.36 11.77 -8.41
CA LEU A 31 0.54 11.04 -7.53
C LEU A 31 1.05 9.76 -8.20
N ASN A 32 0.16 9.02 -8.87
CA ASN A 32 0.46 7.77 -9.55
C ASN A 32 1.12 7.96 -10.94
N ASN A 33 1.43 9.20 -11.35
CA ASN A 33 1.99 9.50 -12.68
C ASN A 33 1.15 8.91 -13.84
N GLU A 34 -0.19 8.92 -13.72
CA GLU A 34 -1.10 8.37 -14.74
C GLU A 34 -1.33 9.32 -15.92
N ILE A 35 -1.06 10.61 -15.74
CA ILE A 35 -1.28 11.62 -16.78
C ILE A 35 -0.10 11.63 -17.77
N GLU A 36 -0.35 11.14 -18.97
CA GLU A 36 0.62 11.14 -20.07
C GLU A 36 1.15 12.56 -20.37
N GLY A 37 2.46 12.66 -20.64
CA GLY A 37 3.14 13.94 -20.85
C GLY A 37 3.32 14.82 -19.60
N LYS A 38 2.75 14.43 -18.45
CA LYS A 38 2.87 15.18 -17.17
C LYS A 38 3.46 14.35 -16.02
N ARG A 39 4.10 13.22 -16.34
CA ARG A 39 4.75 12.35 -15.36
C ARG A 39 5.87 13.11 -14.66
N ASN A 40 5.90 13.07 -13.33
CA ASN A 40 6.88 13.75 -12.52
C ASN A 40 8.02 12.77 -12.12
N PRO A 41 9.25 12.94 -12.63
CA PRO A 41 10.37 12.04 -12.30
C PRO A 41 10.78 12.12 -10.83
N ILE A 42 10.55 13.27 -10.16
CA ILE A 42 10.87 13.45 -8.73
C ILE A 42 10.01 12.53 -7.86
N TYR A 43 8.77 12.25 -8.27
CA TYR A 43 7.88 11.36 -7.52
C TYR A 43 8.42 9.93 -7.56
N LYS A 44 8.82 9.47 -8.75
CA LYS A 44 9.47 8.18 -8.92
C LYS A 44 10.75 8.08 -8.10
N GLU A 45 11.62 9.09 -8.21
CA GLU A 45 12.89 9.12 -7.49
C GLU A 45 12.67 9.01 -5.97
N ARG A 46 11.78 9.83 -5.41
CA ARG A 46 11.50 9.84 -3.97
C ARG A 46 10.85 8.56 -3.49
N PHE A 47 9.87 8.03 -4.21
CA PHE A 47 9.24 6.77 -3.85
C PHE A 47 10.25 5.61 -3.89
N SER A 48 11.13 5.58 -4.90
CA SER A 48 12.17 4.55 -5.04
C SER A 48 13.26 4.59 -3.94
N ARG A 49 13.33 5.68 -3.15
CA ARG A 49 14.25 5.80 -2.01
C ARG A 49 13.75 5.12 -0.75
N LEU A 50 12.51 4.62 -0.72
CA LEU A 50 12.01 3.83 0.42
C LEU A 50 12.98 2.69 0.74
N VAL A 51 13.20 2.45 2.03
CA VAL A 51 14.02 1.33 2.51
C VAL A 51 13.19 0.05 2.51
N ASN A 52 11.94 0.13 2.97
CA ASN A 52 10.95 -0.93 2.94
C ASN A 52 9.58 -0.36 2.58
N LEU A 53 8.82 -1.09 1.78
CA LEU A 53 7.42 -0.83 1.47
C LEU A 53 6.60 -2.07 1.84
N ILE A 54 5.87 -2.00 2.95
CA ILE A 54 5.04 -3.10 3.44
C ILE A 54 3.59 -2.84 3.04
N LEU A 55 3.04 -3.70 2.17
CA LEU A 55 1.68 -3.58 1.66
C LEU A 55 0.83 -4.71 2.25
N ILE A 56 -0.11 -4.35 3.12
CA ILE A 56 -0.98 -5.31 3.81
C ILE A 56 -2.37 -5.26 3.18
N MET A 57 -2.88 -6.41 2.75
CA MET A 57 -4.24 -6.59 2.26
C MET A 57 -5.03 -7.45 3.25
N CYS A 58 -6.23 -6.99 3.62
CA CYS A 58 -7.16 -7.80 4.42
C CYS A 58 -7.95 -8.73 3.48
N ALA A 59 -7.89 -10.04 3.71
CA ALA A 59 -8.42 -11.03 2.78
C ALA A 59 -9.94 -10.93 2.58
N ASN A 60 -10.67 -10.46 3.60
CA ASN A 60 -12.13 -10.30 3.61
C ASN A 60 -12.55 -8.81 3.63
N ASP A 61 -11.71 -7.91 3.10
CA ASP A 61 -12.01 -6.48 3.02
C ASP A 61 -13.22 -6.22 2.10
N ASN A 62 -14.23 -5.55 2.64
CA ASN A 62 -15.44 -5.13 1.92
C ASN A 62 -15.57 -3.59 1.82
N VAL A 63 -14.53 -2.85 2.24
CA VAL A 63 -14.47 -1.38 2.21
C VAL A 63 -13.55 -0.92 1.07
N VAL A 64 -12.37 -1.54 0.95
CA VAL A 64 -11.45 -1.28 -0.18
C VAL A 64 -11.90 -2.13 -1.36
N ILE A 65 -12.40 -1.47 -2.41
CA ILE A 65 -12.94 -2.15 -3.61
C ILE A 65 -12.17 -1.67 -4.85
N PRO A 66 -11.44 -2.54 -5.55
CA PRO A 66 -11.14 -3.94 -5.19
C PRO A 66 -10.11 -4.01 -4.06
N LYS A 67 -10.13 -5.06 -3.23
CA LYS A 67 -9.19 -5.22 -2.11
C LYS A 67 -7.73 -5.23 -2.56
N GLU A 68 -7.48 -5.70 -3.79
CA GLU A 68 -6.19 -5.71 -4.49
C GLU A 68 -5.60 -4.30 -4.67
N SER A 69 -6.40 -3.24 -4.55
CA SER A 69 -5.92 -1.85 -4.49
C SER A 69 -4.90 -1.64 -3.37
N SER A 70 -5.00 -2.40 -2.27
CA SER A 70 -4.02 -2.41 -1.16
C SER A 70 -2.61 -2.82 -1.60
N TRP A 71 -2.50 -3.56 -2.71
CA TRP A 71 -1.26 -4.03 -3.30
C TRP A 71 -0.92 -3.31 -4.62
N PHE A 72 -1.60 -2.22 -4.96
CA PHE A 72 -1.53 -1.57 -6.29
C PHE A 72 -2.00 -2.46 -7.46
N GLY A 73 -2.82 -3.48 -7.18
CA GLY A 73 -3.66 -4.12 -8.19
C GLY A 73 -4.93 -3.29 -8.45
N PHE A 74 -5.56 -3.46 -9.60
CA PHE A 74 -6.82 -2.78 -9.90
C PHE A 74 -7.56 -3.46 -11.05
N TYR A 75 -8.79 -3.04 -11.32
CA TYR A 75 -9.50 -3.45 -12.51
C TYR A 75 -8.84 -2.94 -13.81
N PRO A 76 -8.97 -3.67 -14.93
CA PRO A 76 -8.61 -3.17 -16.25
C PRO A 76 -9.51 -2.00 -16.67
N ASP A 77 -9.00 -1.16 -17.57
CA ASP A 77 -9.75 -0.03 -18.11
C ASP A 77 -11.06 -0.53 -18.77
N GLY A 78 -12.20 0.07 -18.40
CA GLY A 78 -13.51 -0.24 -18.98
C GLY A 78 -14.27 -1.42 -18.38
N ALA A 79 -13.69 -2.24 -17.49
CA ALA A 79 -14.36 -3.43 -16.95
C ALA A 79 -14.16 -3.59 -15.43
N TYR A 80 -15.13 -4.22 -14.76
CA TYR A 80 -15.11 -4.52 -13.31
C TYR A 80 -15.01 -6.03 -13.01
N ASN A 81 -14.85 -6.87 -14.04
CA ASN A 81 -15.06 -8.31 -13.94
C ASN A 81 -13.88 -9.08 -13.32
N LYS A 82 -12.65 -8.65 -13.59
CA LYS A 82 -11.43 -9.30 -13.10
C LYS A 82 -10.42 -8.24 -12.69
N THR A 83 -9.80 -8.41 -11.53
CA THR A 83 -8.70 -7.57 -11.08
C THR A 83 -7.40 -8.00 -11.74
N LEU A 84 -6.57 -7.02 -12.10
CA LEU A 84 -5.20 -7.22 -12.50
C LEU A 84 -4.32 -7.26 -11.24
N PRO A 85 -3.46 -8.28 -11.08
CA PRO A 85 -2.42 -8.22 -10.07
C PRO A 85 -1.45 -7.08 -10.38
N THR A 86 -0.74 -6.61 -9.36
CA THR A 86 0.20 -5.48 -9.44
C THR A 86 1.14 -5.56 -10.63
N THR A 87 1.74 -6.73 -10.87
CA THR A 87 2.70 -6.98 -11.95
C THR A 87 2.10 -6.86 -13.35
N GLU A 88 0.79 -7.00 -13.50
CA GLU A 88 0.09 -6.90 -14.78
C GLU A 88 -0.35 -5.47 -15.13
N THR A 89 -0.36 -4.56 -14.16
CA THR A 89 -0.78 -3.17 -14.32
C THR A 89 0.20 -2.34 -15.17
N LYS A 90 -0.30 -1.30 -15.84
CA LYS A 90 0.53 -0.39 -16.65
C LYS A 90 1.58 0.34 -15.80
N TRP A 91 1.19 0.84 -14.63
CA TRP A 91 2.10 1.57 -13.74
C TRP A 91 3.25 0.75 -13.19
N TYR A 92 3.06 -0.57 -13.03
CA TYR A 92 4.15 -1.47 -12.69
C TYR A 92 5.03 -1.78 -13.92
N LYS A 93 4.42 -2.19 -15.04
CA LYS A 93 5.15 -2.59 -16.26
C LYS A 93 6.00 -1.46 -16.86
N GLU A 94 5.52 -0.23 -16.79
CA GLU A 94 6.25 0.96 -17.24
C GLU A 94 6.95 1.70 -16.09
N ASP A 95 6.81 1.20 -14.86
CA ASP A 95 7.44 1.72 -13.65
C ASP A 95 7.23 3.25 -13.46
N TRP A 96 5.96 3.68 -13.50
CA TRP A 96 5.55 5.09 -13.53
C TRP A 96 6.01 5.89 -12.30
N PHE A 97 5.99 5.25 -11.14
CA PHE A 97 6.34 5.89 -9.86
C PHE A 97 7.36 5.09 -9.04
N GLY A 98 8.01 4.07 -9.64
CA GLY A 98 9.13 3.36 -8.98
C GLY A 98 8.74 2.10 -8.22
N LEU A 99 7.50 1.62 -8.34
CA LEU A 99 7.06 0.40 -7.66
C LEU A 99 7.81 -0.85 -8.14
N ARG A 100 8.02 -1.00 -9.46
CA ARG A 100 8.79 -2.13 -9.98
C ARG A 100 10.24 -2.02 -9.55
N THR A 101 10.81 -0.81 -9.59
CA THR A 101 12.18 -0.56 -9.12
C THR A 101 12.35 -1.00 -7.65
N LEU A 102 11.40 -0.70 -6.77
CA LEU A 102 11.45 -1.14 -5.37
C LEU A 102 11.29 -2.65 -5.22
N ASP A 103 10.37 -3.25 -5.98
CA ASP A 103 10.06 -4.67 -5.92
C ASP A 103 11.25 -5.52 -6.39
N GLU A 104 11.84 -5.17 -7.53
CA GLU A 104 13.06 -5.80 -8.07
C GLU A 104 14.27 -5.62 -7.14
N ALA A 105 14.30 -4.55 -6.34
CA ALA A 105 15.31 -4.33 -5.31
C ALA A 105 15.05 -5.11 -4.01
N GLY A 106 13.98 -5.92 -3.93
CA GLY A 106 13.61 -6.72 -2.76
C GLY A 106 13.06 -5.92 -1.59
N LYS A 107 12.62 -4.67 -1.84
CA LYS A 107 12.17 -3.74 -0.79
C LYS A 107 10.66 -3.74 -0.56
N VAL A 108 9.90 -4.48 -1.37
CA VAL A 108 8.44 -4.54 -1.27
C VAL A 108 8.04 -5.87 -0.63
N GLN A 109 7.10 -5.82 0.32
CA GLN A 109 6.51 -6.99 0.95
C GLN A 109 5.00 -6.97 0.74
N PHE A 110 4.47 -8.00 0.07
CA PHE A 110 3.05 -8.18 -0.16
C PHE A 110 2.48 -9.17 0.86
N ILE A 111 1.73 -8.67 1.83
CA ILE A 111 1.27 -9.44 3.00
C ILE A 111 -0.25 -9.51 3.01
N SER A 112 -0.80 -10.72 3.10
CA SER A 112 -2.24 -10.95 3.20
C SER A 112 -2.57 -11.45 4.60
N VAL A 113 -3.48 -10.76 5.27
CA VAL A 113 -3.94 -11.11 6.61
C VAL A 113 -5.41 -11.49 6.60
N LYS A 114 -5.84 -12.35 7.52
CA LYS A 114 -7.25 -12.69 7.69
C LYS A 114 -7.96 -11.56 8.44
N GLY A 115 -9.17 -11.22 8.03
CA GLY A 115 -9.97 -10.18 8.66
C GLY A 115 -10.70 -9.29 7.65
N GLY A 116 -11.68 -8.54 8.14
CA GLY A 116 -12.30 -7.43 7.45
C GLY A 116 -11.38 -6.20 7.36
N HIS A 117 -11.92 -5.08 6.88
CA HIS A 117 -11.16 -3.84 6.75
C HIS A 117 -10.51 -3.45 8.07
N ILE A 118 -9.18 -3.23 8.06
CA ILE A 118 -8.32 -2.91 9.22
C ILE A 118 -8.32 -3.92 10.38
N GLU A 119 -8.97 -5.08 10.24
CA GLU A 119 -9.00 -6.13 11.25
C GLU A 119 -7.71 -6.96 11.20
N ILE A 120 -6.61 -6.36 11.64
CA ILE A 120 -5.30 -7.02 11.72
C ILE A 120 -5.12 -7.59 13.12
N SER A 121 -4.84 -8.89 13.23
CA SER A 121 -4.64 -9.52 14.53
C SER A 121 -3.38 -8.99 15.24
N GLY A 122 -3.37 -9.03 16.57
CA GLY A 122 -2.17 -8.65 17.34
C GLY A 122 -0.93 -9.47 16.95
N ALA A 123 -1.12 -10.76 16.65
CA ALA A 123 -0.05 -11.63 16.17
C ALA A 123 0.47 -11.21 14.78
N ASP A 124 -0.41 -10.84 13.86
CA ASP A 124 -0.02 -10.34 12.54
C ASP A 124 0.68 -8.98 12.63
N MET A 125 0.24 -8.08 13.51
CA MET A 125 0.92 -6.80 13.77
C MET A 125 2.34 -7.03 14.31
N LEU A 126 2.49 -7.89 15.32
CA LEU A 126 3.79 -8.26 15.89
C LEU A 126 4.73 -8.87 14.84
N LYS A 127 4.18 -9.68 13.93
CA LYS A 127 4.96 -10.37 12.89
C LYS A 127 5.36 -9.46 11.73
N TYR A 128 4.44 -8.65 11.22
CA TYR A 128 4.59 -7.97 9.93
C TYR A 128 4.83 -6.47 10.02
N MET A 129 4.53 -5.83 11.16
CA MET A 129 4.64 -4.38 11.32
C MET A 129 5.78 -4.02 12.28
N VAL A 130 5.77 -4.61 13.47
CA VAL A 130 6.68 -4.24 14.56
C VAL A 130 8.18 -4.34 14.19
N PRO A 131 8.66 -5.33 13.41
CA PRO A 131 10.07 -5.40 13.03
C PRO A 131 10.57 -4.16 12.28
N TYR A 132 9.69 -3.45 11.57
CA TYR A 132 10.03 -2.28 10.76
C TYR A 132 9.86 -0.94 11.51
N LEU A 133 9.29 -0.96 12.72
CA LEU A 133 9.07 0.22 13.55
C LEU A 133 10.14 0.38 14.65
N ARG A 134 10.98 -0.64 14.82
CA ARG A 134 12.07 -0.61 15.81
C ARG A 134 13.27 0.13 15.27
N SER A 135 13.96 0.84 16.16
CA SER A 135 15.33 1.27 15.88
C SER A 135 16.19 0.02 15.65
N PRO A 136 17.18 0.05 14.73
CA PRO A 136 18.17 -1.02 14.61
C PRO A 136 18.84 -1.36 15.95
N ASP A 137 18.90 -0.39 16.86
CA ASP A 137 19.51 -0.49 18.19
C ASP A 137 18.52 -0.90 19.30
N ALA A 138 17.25 -1.13 18.96
CA ALA A 138 16.26 -1.51 19.96
C ALA A 138 16.49 -2.96 20.43
N PRO A 139 16.54 -3.20 21.75
CA PRO A 139 16.70 -4.56 22.28
C PRO A 139 15.58 -5.48 21.79
N ASP A 140 15.91 -6.75 21.55
CA ASP A 140 14.93 -7.75 21.16
C ASP A 140 13.90 -7.92 22.31
N PRO A 141 12.60 -7.71 22.06
CA PRO A 141 11.55 -7.91 23.07
C PRO A 141 11.48 -9.33 23.62
N TYR A 142 12.12 -10.30 22.95
CA TYR A 142 12.20 -11.69 23.34
C TYR A 142 13.60 -12.07 23.84
N ASP A 143 14.50 -11.11 24.02
CA ASP A 143 15.75 -11.33 24.74
C ASP A 143 15.49 -11.38 26.25
N PHE A 144 15.26 -12.60 26.73
CA PHE A 144 15.08 -12.90 28.15
C PHE A 144 16.38 -12.80 28.97
N ASN A 145 17.52 -12.45 28.36
CA ASN A 145 18.78 -12.25 29.07
C ASN A 145 19.01 -10.78 29.49
N LEU A 146 18.05 -9.88 29.24
CA LEU A 146 18.14 -8.50 29.68
C LEU A 146 17.93 -8.38 31.20
N PRO A 147 18.78 -7.62 31.92
CA PRO A 147 18.58 -7.42 33.35
C PRO A 147 17.26 -6.67 33.60
N GLY A 148 16.26 -7.35 34.16
CA GLY A 148 14.96 -6.77 34.55
C GLY A 148 13.72 -7.31 33.84
N SER A 149 13.83 -8.35 33.01
CA SER A 149 12.69 -8.94 32.26
C SER A 149 11.67 -9.72 33.10
N ASP A 150 11.91 -9.96 34.39
CA ASP A 150 11.09 -10.85 35.24
C ASP A 150 9.75 -10.27 35.73
N LYS A 151 9.29 -9.08 35.29
CA LYS A 151 8.14 -8.42 35.96
C LYS A 151 6.96 -7.95 35.11
N ILE A 152 6.87 -8.26 33.82
CA ILE A 152 5.82 -7.61 32.99
C ILE A 152 4.65 -8.52 32.57
N PHE A 153 4.70 -9.84 32.75
CA PHE A 153 3.57 -10.71 32.35
C PHE A 153 3.12 -11.69 33.43
N HIS A 154 2.54 -11.15 34.50
CA HIS A 154 1.50 -11.86 35.26
C HIS A 154 0.29 -10.94 35.42
N LEU A 155 -0.66 -11.06 34.50
CA LEU A 155 -2.05 -10.73 34.75
C LEU A 155 -2.86 -12.00 34.48
N GLN A 156 -3.37 -12.57 35.58
CA GLN A 156 -4.51 -13.50 35.57
C GLN A 156 -5.78 -12.74 35.17
#